data_AF-A0A7S4MA84-F1
#
_entry.id   AF-A0A7S4MA84-F1
#
_cell.length_a   1.000
_cell.length_b   1.000
_cell.length_c   1.000
_cell.angle_alpha   90.00
_cell.angle_beta   90.00
_cell.angle_gamma   90.00
#
_symmetry.space_group_name_H-M   'P 1'
#
loop_
_entity.id
_entity.type
_entity.pdbx_description
1 polymer ?
#
loop_
_entity_poly.entity_id
_entity_poly.type
_entity_poly.pdbx_seq_one_letter_code
_entity_poly.pdbx_strand_id
1 'polypeptide(L)'
;MGRKIFDDLFFFSVRGLLHDGLKRPLQESDPQELYECDKPQKNAEATGKVFGNVFADYGITKDNARQITRYLSMWFIFLRPHIVLIFVAGVLNLLSDLLALLPTLTLKYLLNSLSYEHESGETDLFWNIRKAYWIAGCMLVSYIIKAIISYRYSALMIRTALLCRYSIINLLYQRSLTLSSFGKSKEDNIGRLVTIVSTDSDEIQHAITMLHSLWSIPFEILLSLYLLANEIQWAMLGGLLALLILLLVQFSLSYWQAQLRKQALSCADSRMYLTTQIIAGMRMLKLQGLEKLYATKVAQLREKELQFLRKIAFVNALSAIGMSGGPSFIGLASLIAFSVLSDDPLTVSAAFTCITLFNALSFPLSHFPMVVVAELGACVSFSRIFDVLSTKTLPKLHLGSTNATGAMIMLRGDFYWNSPTEHDHDVSEDNELVSDVKNSWFLR
;
A
#
# COMPACT_ATOMS: atom_id res chain seq x y z
N MET A 1 4.98 33.13 12.46
CA MET A 1 5.65 31.93 11.94
C MET A 1 5.62 30.77 12.93
N GLY A 2 6.05 30.97 14.19
CA GLY A 2 6.04 29.90 15.22
C GLY A 2 4.68 29.25 15.53
N ARG A 3 3.58 30.03 15.57
CA ARG A 3 2.22 29.49 15.81
C ARG A 3 1.75 28.53 14.70
N LYS A 4 2.00 28.88 13.42
CA LYS A 4 1.69 27.99 12.28
C LYS A 4 2.51 26.71 12.32
N ILE A 5 3.80 26.79 12.65
CA ILE A 5 4.67 25.60 12.74
C ILE A 5 4.21 24.67 13.88
N PHE A 6 3.80 25.23 15.02
CA PHE A 6 3.28 24.44 16.13
C PHE A 6 1.91 23.82 15.81
N ASP A 7 1.01 24.59 15.18
CA ASP A 7 -0.30 24.11 14.77
C ASP A 7 -0.19 23.02 13.70
N ASP A 8 0.71 23.20 12.73
CA ASP A 8 1.08 22.18 11.76
C ASP A 8 1.66 20.99 12.51
N LEU A 9 2.64 21.24 13.41
CA LEU A 9 3.31 20.41 14.44
C LEU A 9 2.48 19.25 15.00
N PHE A 10 1.33 19.65 15.52
CA PHE A 10 0.43 18.84 16.32
C PHE A 10 -0.93 18.64 15.64
N PHE A 11 -1.06 19.00 14.36
CA PHE A 11 -2.29 18.90 13.58
C PHE A 11 -3.48 19.64 14.23
N PHE A 12 -3.22 20.76 14.90
CA PHE A 12 -4.27 21.56 15.55
C PHE A 12 -5.27 22.15 14.55
N SER A 13 -4.89 22.27 13.27
CA SER A 13 -5.78 22.70 12.18
C SER A 13 -7.02 21.81 12.03
N VAL A 14 -6.95 20.52 12.37
CA VAL A 14 -8.07 19.57 12.26
C VAL A 14 -9.06 19.69 13.44
N ARG A 15 -8.66 20.37 14.52
CA ARG A 15 -9.44 20.47 15.76
C ARG A 15 -10.82 21.10 15.55
N GLY A 16 -10.93 22.11 14.68
CA GLY A 16 -12.21 22.76 14.36
C GLY A 16 -13.20 21.76 13.76
N LEU A 17 -12.77 21.03 12.74
CA LEU A 17 -13.57 20.00 12.07
C LEU A 17 -14.01 18.88 13.02
N LEU A 18 -13.10 18.43 13.91
CA LEU A 18 -13.42 17.40 14.90
C LEU A 18 -14.48 17.87 15.90
N HIS A 19 -14.37 19.11 16.34
CA HIS A 19 -15.34 19.70 17.26
C HIS A 19 -16.71 19.88 16.60
N ASP A 20 -16.76 20.26 15.33
CA ASP A 20 -18.01 20.38 14.59
C ASP A 20 -18.65 19.01 14.32
N GLY A 21 -17.84 18.01 13.97
CA GLY A 21 -18.26 16.62 13.82
C GLY A 21 -18.77 15.98 15.12
N LEU A 22 -18.33 16.47 16.29
CA LEU A 22 -18.87 16.07 17.59
C LEU A 22 -20.28 16.63 17.83
N LYS A 23 -20.57 17.83 17.31
CA LYS A 23 -21.85 18.53 17.52
C LYS A 23 -22.90 18.15 16.50
N ARG A 24 -22.50 17.93 15.25
CA ARG A 24 -23.40 17.60 14.14
C ARG A 24 -22.72 16.65 13.15
N PRO A 25 -23.50 15.86 12.40
CA PRO A 25 -22.96 15.13 11.25
C PRO A 25 -22.28 16.11 10.28
N LEU A 26 -21.06 15.77 9.87
CA LEU A 26 -20.29 16.56 8.90
C LEU A 26 -20.99 16.56 7.54
N GLN A 27 -20.96 17.71 6.88
CA GLN A 27 -21.47 17.95 5.53
C GLN A 27 -20.30 18.13 4.55
N GLU A 28 -20.55 17.93 3.25
CA GLU A 28 -19.53 18.07 2.19
C GLU A 28 -18.90 19.47 2.13
N SER A 29 -19.58 20.51 2.64
CA SER A 29 -19.08 21.88 2.71
C SER A 29 -18.11 22.14 3.87
N ASP A 30 -18.13 21.33 4.93
CA ASP A 30 -17.39 21.60 6.15
C ASP A 30 -15.85 21.52 6.01
N PRO A 31 -15.25 20.64 5.19
CA PRO A 31 -13.79 20.60 5.01
C PRO A 31 -13.23 21.69 4.09
N GLN A 32 -14.03 22.65 3.59
CA GLN A 32 -13.59 23.70 2.65
C GLN A 32 -12.38 24.51 3.15
N GLU A 33 -12.29 24.78 4.46
CA GLU A 33 -11.12 25.46 5.06
C GLU A 33 -9.81 24.65 4.94
N LEU A 34 -9.87 23.32 4.98
CA LEU A 34 -8.70 22.46 4.75
C LEU A 34 -8.26 22.46 3.28
N TYR A 35 -9.19 22.62 2.34
CA TYR A 35 -8.89 22.66 0.90
C TYR A 35 -8.19 23.95 0.46
N GLU A 36 -8.30 25.05 1.22
CA GLU A 36 -7.64 26.31 0.87
C GLU A 36 -6.13 26.28 1.12
N CYS A 37 -5.67 25.56 2.15
CA CYS A 37 -4.27 25.46 2.54
C CYS A 37 -3.41 24.67 1.52
N ASP A 38 -4.01 23.68 0.84
CA ASP A 38 -3.31 22.80 -0.09
C ASP A 38 -4.21 22.50 -1.29
N LYS A 39 -4.43 23.49 -2.16
CA LYS A 39 -5.36 23.39 -3.31
C LYS A 39 -5.04 22.16 -4.17
N PRO A 40 -5.79 21.04 -4.00
CA PRO A 40 -5.37 19.76 -4.55
C PRO A 40 -5.37 19.79 -6.06
N GLN A 41 -6.32 20.54 -6.65
CA GLN A 41 -6.47 20.68 -8.09
C GLN A 41 -5.32 21.45 -8.74
N LYS A 42 -4.85 22.55 -8.12
CA LYS A 42 -3.70 23.31 -8.63
C LYS A 42 -2.41 22.50 -8.51
N ASN A 43 -2.23 21.81 -7.38
CA ASN A 43 -1.07 20.98 -7.15
C ASN A 43 -1.08 19.75 -8.07
N ALA A 44 -2.23 19.13 -8.31
CA ALA A 44 -2.39 18.01 -9.24
C ALA A 44 -2.22 18.42 -10.69
N GLU A 45 -2.63 19.64 -11.09
CA GLU A 45 -2.40 20.15 -12.44
C GLU A 45 -0.90 20.47 -12.66
N ALA A 46 -0.28 21.18 -11.73
CA ALA A 46 1.15 21.49 -11.79
C ALA A 46 2.00 20.22 -11.78
N THR A 47 1.68 19.30 -10.86
CA THR A 47 2.35 18.01 -10.77
C THR A 47 2.09 17.18 -12.01
N GLY A 48 0.84 17.10 -12.48
CA GLY A 48 0.47 16.39 -13.72
C GLY A 48 1.21 16.91 -14.96
N LYS A 49 1.49 18.22 -15.06
CA LYS A 49 2.33 18.78 -16.14
C LYS A 49 3.78 18.32 -16.05
N VAL A 50 4.39 18.40 -14.86
CA VAL A 50 5.76 17.88 -14.63
C VAL A 50 5.81 16.38 -14.94
N PHE A 51 4.77 15.65 -14.54
CA PHE A 51 4.60 14.23 -14.78
C PHE A 51 4.49 13.89 -16.28
N GLY A 52 3.68 14.65 -17.01
CA GLY A 52 3.52 14.52 -18.46
C GLY A 52 4.81 14.78 -19.23
N ASN A 53 5.59 15.79 -18.81
CA ASN A 53 6.90 16.09 -19.42
C ASN A 53 7.88 14.93 -19.23
N VAL A 54 7.97 14.39 -18.00
CA VAL A 54 8.83 13.25 -17.68
C VAL A 54 8.43 12.00 -18.48
N PHE A 55 7.14 11.77 -18.68
CA PHE A 55 6.66 10.67 -19.53
C PHE A 55 6.97 10.88 -21.01
N ALA A 56 6.83 12.11 -21.52
CA ALA A 56 7.15 12.43 -22.91
C ALA A 56 8.64 12.20 -23.21
N ASP A 57 9.52 12.63 -22.30
CA ASP A 57 10.97 12.38 -22.40
C ASP A 57 11.30 10.88 -22.39
N TYR A 58 10.54 10.09 -21.62
CA TYR A 58 10.75 8.64 -21.53
C TYR A 58 10.21 7.86 -22.74
N GLY A 59 9.09 8.30 -23.33
CA GLY A 59 8.53 7.71 -24.54
C GLY A 59 9.45 7.79 -25.76
N ILE A 60 10.41 8.72 -25.75
CA ILE A 60 11.39 8.94 -26.83
C ILE A 60 12.62 8.02 -26.70
N THR A 61 12.89 7.46 -25.51
CA THR A 61 14.23 6.97 -25.17
C THR A 61 14.45 5.45 -25.17
N LYS A 62 13.43 4.56 -25.32
CA LYS A 62 13.73 3.11 -25.28
C LYS A 62 12.71 2.15 -25.91
N ASP A 63 13.05 1.64 -27.11
CA ASP A 63 12.45 0.45 -27.72
C ASP A 63 13.09 -0.89 -27.28
N ASN A 64 14.23 -0.89 -26.55
CA ASN A 64 15.06 -2.11 -26.37
C ASN A 64 15.39 -2.52 -24.90
N ALA A 65 14.58 -2.17 -23.89
CA ALA A 65 14.83 -2.63 -22.51
C ALA A 65 14.08 -3.93 -22.14
N ARG A 66 14.75 -4.88 -21.47
CA ARG A 66 14.12 -6.07 -20.86
C ARG A 66 12.98 -5.64 -19.93
N GLN A 67 11.84 -6.33 -19.98
CA GLN A 67 10.59 -5.99 -19.26
C GLN A 67 10.81 -5.62 -17.78
N ILE A 68 11.57 -6.41 -17.01
CA ILE A 68 11.78 -6.17 -15.56
C ILE A 68 12.59 -4.89 -15.29
N THR A 69 13.67 -4.66 -16.06
CA THR A 69 14.44 -3.40 -15.95
C THR A 69 13.64 -2.18 -16.38
N ARG A 70 12.64 -2.37 -17.25
CA ARG A 70 11.73 -1.33 -17.70
C ARG A 70 10.79 -0.91 -16.56
N TYR A 71 10.24 -1.84 -15.79
CA TYR A 71 9.33 -1.55 -14.66
C TYR A 71 10.01 -0.83 -13.50
N LEU A 72 11.21 -1.24 -13.10
CA LEU A 72 11.98 -0.54 -12.06
C LEU A 72 12.41 0.87 -12.50
N SER A 73 12.91 1.00 -13.73
CA SER A 73 13.25 2.32 -14.30
C SER A 73 12.03 3.25 -14.31
N MET A 74 10.87 2.71 -14.66
CA MET A 74 9.59 3.41 -14.68
C MET A 74 9.16 3.91 -13.29
N TRP A 75 9.27 3.08 -12.25
CA TRP A 75 8.96 3.46 -10.87
C TRP A 75 9.87 4.58 -10.35
N PHE A 76 11.17 4.54 -10.63
CA PHE A 76 12.09 5.61 -10.23
C PHE A 76 11.83 6.92 -10.98
N ILE A 77 11.50 6.84 -12.27
CA ILE A 77 11.11 8.01 -13.07
C ILE A 77 9.82 8.62 -12.54
N PHE A 78 8.88 7.76 -12.10
CA PHE A 78 7.62 8.19 -11.52
C PHE A 78 7.82 9.04 -10.25
N LEU A 79 8.79 8.67 -9.41
CA LEU A 79 9.06 9.37 -8.15
C LEU A 79 9.89 10.65 -8.32
N ARG A 80 10.50 10.86 -9.49
CA ARG A 80 11.40 11.99 -9.77
C ARG A 80 10.81 13.39 -9.46
N PRO A 81 9.54 13.70 -9.81
CA PRO A 81 8.95 15.01 -9.51
C PRO A 81 8.87 15.32 -8.01
N HIS A 82 8.78 14.29 -7.17
CA HIS A 82 8.64 14.43 -5.71
C HIS A 82 9.88 13.97 -4.95
N ILE A 83 11.02 13.82 -5.62
CA ILE A 83 12.23 13.23 -5.03
C ILE A 83 12.73 14.00 -3.80
N VAL A 84 12.55 15.32 -3.75
CA VAL A 84 12.93 16.15 -2.60
C VAL A 84 12.06 15.83 -1.39
N LEU A 85 10.74 15.71 -1.57
CA LEU A 85 9.81 15.38 -0.49
C LEU A 85 10.06 13.96 0.04
N ILE A 86 10.27 13.01 -0.87
CA ILE A 86 10.62 11.63 -0.54
C ILE A 86 11.96 11.58 0.19
N PHE A 87 12.96 12.33 -0.25
CA PHE A 87 14.26 12.38 0.42
C PHE A 87 14.15 12.92 1.85
N VAL A 88 13.43 14.05 2.04
CA VAL A 88 13.19 14.62 3.37
C VAL A 88 12.42 13.63 4.26
N ALA A 89 11.41 12.95 3.72
CA ALA A 89 10.69 11.91 4.44
C ALA A 89 11.61 10.75 4.85
N GLY A 90 12.52 10.33 3.98
CA GLY A 90 13.50 9.29 4.28
C GLY A 90 14.45 9.68 5.41
N VAL A 91 14.91 10.92 5.46
CA VAL A 91 15.74 11.44 6.57
C VAL A 91 14.95 11.44 7.87
N LEU A 92 13.68 11.88 7.85
CA LEU A 92 12.82 11.84 9.03
C LEU A 92 12.56 10.41 9.51
N ASN A 93 12.36 9.47 8.58
CA ASN A 93 12.19 8.06 8.90
C ASN A 93 13.44 7.48 9.57
N LEU A 94 14.62 7.71 8.96
CA LEU A 94 15.90 7.26 9.52
C LEU A 94 16.11 7.82 10.94
N LEU A 95 15.82 9.11 11.15
CA LEU A 95 15.94 9.74 12.45
C LEU A 95 14.95 9.15 13.46
N SER A 96 13.71 8.86 13.04
CA SER A 96 12.72 8.18 13.87
C SER A 96 13.20 6.77 14.27
N ASP A 97 13.77 6.01 13.34
CA ASP A 97 14.28 4.65 13.59
C ASP A 97 15.46 4.68 14.57
N LEU A 98 16.40 5.61 14.40
CA LEU A 98 17.50 5.81 15.34
C LEU A 98 17.02 6.20 16.74
N LEU A 99 16.03 7.09 16.84
CA LEU A 99 15.44 7.47 18.13
C LEU A 99 14.66 6.32 18.77
N ALA A 100 14.08 5.41 17.98
CA ALA A 100 13.38 4.24 18.49
C ALA A 100 14.32 3.26 19.21
N LEU A 101 15.61 3.28 18.85
CA LEU A 101 16.64 2.41 19.42
C LEU A 101 17.29 2.97 20.68
N LEU A 102 17.21 4.29 20.90
CA LEU A 102 17.76 4.89 22.12
C LEU A 102 17.20 4.24 23.39
N PRO A 103 15.87 4.08 23.55
CA PRO A 103 15.30 3.41 24.73
C PRO A 103 15.79 1.98 24.96
N THR A 104 15.91 1.17 23.91
CA THR A 104 16.39 -0.22 24.03
C THR A 104 17.85 -0.27 24.47
N LEU A 105 18.68 0.64 23.96
CA LEU A 105 20.08 0.76 24.38
C LEU A 105 20.21 1.27 25.82
N THR A 106 19.41 2.28 26.19
CA THR A 106 19.47 2.89 27.52
C THR A 106 18.84 2.04 28.61
N LEU A 107 17.92 1.13 28.27
CA LEU A 107 17.27 0.23 29.22
C LEU A 107 18.30 -0.61 30.00
N LYS A 108 19.34 -1.10 29.32
CA LYS A 108 20.44 -1.82 29.96
C LYS A 108 21.18 -0.97 31.00
N TYR A 109 21.52 0.26 30.64
CA TYR A 109 22.19 1.18 31.57
C TYR A 109 21.31 1.56 32.76
N LEU A 110 20.00 1.72 32.52
CA LEU A 110 19.03 1.95 33.58
C LEU A 110 18.97 0.77 34.54
N LEU A 111 18.80 -0.45 34.03
CA LEU A 111 18.72 -1.66 34.86
C LEU A 111 20.03 -1.92 35.61
N ASN A 112 21.19 -1.74 34.97
CA ASN A 112 22.48 -1.85 35.64
C ASN A 112 22.66 -0.82 36.77
N SER A 113 22.15 0.40 36.60
CA SER A 113 22.20 1.44 37.64
C SER A 113 21.31 1.13 38.86
N LEU A 114 20.26 0.33 38.67
CA LEU A 114 19.37 -0.14 39.73
C LEU A 114 19.90 -1.43 40.39
N SER A 115 20.54 -2.33 39.64
CA SER A 115 21.08 -3.58 40.21
C SER A 115 22.33 -3.38 41.07
N TYR A 116 23.07 -2.27 40.89
CA TYR A 116 24.25 -1.91 41.70
C TYR A 116 23.92 -1.54 43.17
N GLU A 117 22.63 -1.47 43.51
CA GLU A 117 22.08 -1.17 44.83
C GLU A 117 22.52 -2.17 45.93
N HIS A 118 23.04 -3.34 45.56
CA HIS A 118 23.36 -4.40 46.53
C HIS A 118 24.82 -4.43 47.03
N GLU A 119 25.76 -3.69 46.43
CA GLU A 119 27.21 -3.86 46.70
C GLU A 119 27.99 -2.60 47.16
N SER A 120 27.41 -1.40 47.20
CA SER A 120 28.17 -0.16 47.46
C SER A 120 27.52 0.81 48.47
N GLY A 121 28.34 1.59 49.18
CA GLY A 121 27.97 2.41 50.34
C GLY A 121 27.00 3.58 50.06
N GLU A 122 26.47 4.19 51.12
CA GLU A 122 25.37 5.18 51.08
C GLU A 122 25.60 6.37 50.13
N THR A 123 26.85 6.80 49.91
CA THR A 123 27.17 7.91 49.00
C THR A 123 27.05 7.54 47.52
N ASP A 124 27.33 6.28 47.16
CA ASP A 124 27.25 5.83 45.76
C ASP A 124 25.80 5.60 45.32
N LEU A 125 24.93 5.26 46.28
CA LEU A 125 23.49 5.07 46.07
C LEU A 125 22.81 6.33 45.51
N PHE A 126 23.08 7.50 46.10
CA PHE A 126 22.46 8.76 45.65
C PHE A 126 22.84 9.12 44.20
N TRP A 127 24.11 8.90 43.82
CA TRP A 127 24.57 9.18 42.46
C TRP A 127 24.00 8.19 41.44
N ASN A 128 23.84 6.91 41.80
CA ASN A 128 23.28 5.90 40.92
C ASN A 128 21.78 6.12 40.68
N ILE A 129 21.01 6.46 41.72
CA ILE A 129 19.59 6.82 41.59
C ILE A 129 19.43 8.07 40.73
N ARG A 130 20.26 9.10 40.93
CA ARG A 130 20.20 10.32 40.11
C ARG A 130 20.52 10.05 38.63
N LYS A 131 21.50 9.18 38.35
CA LYS A 131 21.81 8.71 36.99
C LYS A 131 20.61 7.97 36.39
N ALA A 132 19.96 7.08 37.14
CA ALA A 132 18.78 6.34 36.69
C ALA A 132 17.64 7.28 36.29
N TYR A 133 17.33 8.30 37.10
CA TYR A 133 16.31 9.31 36.77
C TYR A 133 16.67 10.13 35.52
N TRP A 134 17.94 10.50 35.34
CA TRP A 134 18.38 11.18 34.12
C TRP A 134 18.22 10.30 32.88
N ILE A 135 18.61 9.03 32.97
CA ILE A 135 18.45 8.06 31.88
C ILE A 135 16.96 7.89 31.54
N ALA A 136 16.10 7.70 32.55
CA ALA A 136 14.66 7.59 32.36
C ALA A 136 14.04 8.86 31.74
N GLY A 137 14.49 10.05 32.16
CA GLY A 137 14.09 11.33 31.56
C GLY A 137 14.50 11.44 30.08
N CYS A 138 15.74 11.06 29.75
CA CYS A 138 16.22 11.01 28.38
C CYS A 138 15.43 10.00 27.53
N MET A 139 15.09 8.82 28.07
CA MET A 139 14.22 7.84 27.41
C MET A 139 12.86 8.45 27.09
N LEU A 140 12.21 9.09 28.06
CA LEU A 140 10.91 9.74 27.86
C LEU A 140 10.97 10.81 26.77
N VAL A 141 11.97 11.69 26.82
CA VAL A 141 12.13 12.76 25.83
C VAL A 141 12.38 12.18 24.44
N SER A 142 13.23 11.15 24.33
CA SER A 142 13.48 10.47 23.05
C SER A 142 12.22 9.86 22.45
N TYR A 143 11.35 9.23 23.27
CA TYR A 143 10.06 8.70 22.82
C TYR A 143 9.11 9.78 22.31
N ILE A 144 9.03 10.93 22.98
CA ILE A 144 8.18 12.05 22.54
C ILE A 144 8.69 12.60 21.21
N ILE A 145 9.99 12.84 21.09
CA ILE A 145 10.59 13.36 19.85
C ILE A 145 10.39 12.35 18.71
N LYS A 146 10.62 11.06 18.97
CA LYS A 146 10.38 9.97 18.02
C LYS A 146 8.92 9.96 17.56
N ALA A 147 7.96 10.05 18.48
CA ALA A 147 6.54 10.07 18.15
C ALA A 147 6.21 11.24 17.20
N ILE A 148 6.65 12.45 17.55
CA ILE A 148 6.43 13.65 16.72
C ILE A 148 7.00 13.42 15.31
N ILE A 149 8.28 13.04 15.20
CA ILE A 149 8.96 12.84 13.92
C ILE A 149 8.27 11.75 13.09
N SER A 150 7.92 10.62 13.69
CA SER A 150 7.25 9.50 13.03
C SER A 150 5.89 9.92 12.45
N TYR A 151 5.09 10.70 13.19
CA TYR A 151 3.84 11.25 12.67
C TYR A 151 4.06 12.28 11.56
N ARG A 152 5.10 13.13 11.64
CA ARG A 152 5.44 14.07 10.54
C ARG A 152 5.82 13.31 9.27
N TYR A 153 6.65 12.29 9.43
CA TYR A 153 7.06 11.39 8.36
C TYR A 153 5.83 10.76 7.69
N SER A 154 4.94 10.16 8.48
CA SER A 154 3.73 9.52 7.95
C SER A 154 2.84 10.50 7.19
N ALA A 155 2.60 11.69 7.76
CA ALA A 155 1.80 12.73 7.09
C ALA A 155 2.43 13.22 5.78
N LEU A 156 3.76 13.38 5.74
CA LEU A 156 4.48 13.78 4.54
C LEU A 156 4.40 12.71 3.44
N MET A 157 4.50 11.44 3.80
CA MET A 157 4.36 10.32 2.85
C MET A 157 2.94 10.20 2.33
N ILE A 158 1.92 10.30 3.19
CA ILE A 158 0.51 10.28 2.77
C ILE A 158 0.22 11.44 1.81
N ARG A 159 0.70 12.65 2.12
CA ARG A 159 0.53 13.83 1.25
C ARG A 159 1.18 13.60 -0.11
N THR A 160 2.41 13.10 -0.13
CA THR A 160 3.15 12.82 -1.37
C THR A 160 2.43 11.74 -2.20
N ALA A 161 1.95 10.68 -1.55
CA ALA A 161 1.19 9.62 -2.19
C ALA A 161 -0.12 10.13 -2.82
N LEU A 162 -0.85 11.02 -2.13
CA LEU A 162 -2.06 11.65 -2.65
C LEU A 162 -1.77 12.54 -3.86
N LEU A 163 -0.71 13.37 -3.81
CA LEU A 163 -0.31 14.22 -4.94
C LEU A 163 0.03 13.38 -6.19
N CYS A 164 0.77 12.29 -6.00
CA CYS A 164 1.05 11.30 -7.03
C CYS A 164 -0.23 10.69 -7.62
N ARG A 165 -1.16 10.23 -6.76
CA ARG A 165 -2.44 9.66 -7.19
C ARG A 165 -3.27 10.65 -8.01
N TYR A 166 -3.45 11.88 -7.53
CA TYR A 166 -4.23 12.87 -8.26
C TYR A 166 -3.61 13.23 -9.61
N SER A 167 -2.28 13.22 -9.70
CA SER A 167 -1.56 13.44 -10.96
C SER A 167 -1.79 12.31 -11.95
N ILE A 168 -1.76 11.05 -11.50
CA ILE A 168 -2.11 9.88 -12.32
C ILE A 168 -3.55 10.00 -12.83
N ILE A 169 -4.50 10.29 -11.94
CA ILE A 169 -5.92 10.41 -12.31
C ILE A 169 -6.12 11.51 -13.34
N ASN A 170 -5.48 12.67 -13.16
CA ASN A 170 -5.54 13.77 -14.11
C ASN A 170 -4.95 13.40 -15.48
N LEU A 171 -3.80 12.72 -15.52
CA LEU A 171 -3.19 12.24 -16.76
C LEU A 171 -4.08 11.20 -17.47
N LEU A 172 -4.60 10.23 -16.74
CA LEU A 172 -5.52 9.23 -17.29
C LEU A 172 -6.80 9.86 -17.81
N TYR A 173 -7.32 10.88 -17.13
CA TYR A 173 -8.48 11.64 -17.56
C TYR A 173 -8.20 12.43 -18.85
N GLN A 174 -7.08 13.16 -18.92
CA GLN A 174 -6.69 13.86 -20.15
C GLN A 174 -6.46 12.88 -21.30
N ARG A 175 -5.84 11.73 -21.02
CA ARG A 175 -5.60 10.70 -22.03
C ARG A 175 -6.91 10.12 -22.53
N SER A 176 -7.86 9.80 -21.65
CA SER A 176 -9.13 9.18 -22.03
C SER A 176 -9.96 10.03 -22.99
N LEU A 177 -9.84 11.35 -22.93
CA LEU A 177 -10.48 12.29 -23.87
C LEU A 177 -9.88 12.26 -25.29
N THR A 178 -8.70 11.67 -25.47
CA THR A 178 -7.94 11.68 -26.74
C THR A 178 -7.67 10.28 -27.30
N LEU A 179 -8.02 9.23 -26.57
CA LEU A 179 -7.84 7.84 -27.01
C LEU A 179 -8.68 7.58 -28.28
N SER A 180 -8.06 6.99 -29.30
CA SER A 180 -8.80 6.44 -30.45
C SER A 180 -9.62 5.22 -30.00
N SER A 181 -10.74 4.91 -30.67
CA SER A 181 -11.52 3.72 -30.31
C SER A 181 -10.64 2.47 -30.43
N PHE A 182 -10.28 1.91 -29.28
CA PHE A 182 -9.63 0.61 -29.17
C PHE A 182 -10.41 -0.41 -30.00
N GLY A 183 -9.71 -1.29 -30.74
CA GLY A 183 -10.32 -2.39 -31.53
C GLY A 183 -11.03 -3.49 -30.71
N LYS A 184 -11.52 -3.16 -29.50
CA LYS A 184 -12.42 -3.97 -28.65
C LYS A 184 -13.65 -3.14 -28.31
N SER A 185 -14.75 -3.78 -27.90
CA SER A 185 -16.01 -3.10 -27.58
C SER A 185 -15.77 -1.86 -26.70
N LYS A 186 -16.48 -0.76 -26.97
CA LYS A 186 -16.32 0.52 -26.26
C LYS A 186 -16.53 0.36 -24.75
N GLU A 187 -17.40 -0.57 -24.36
CA GLU A 187 -17.76 -0.89 -22.98
C GLU A 187 -16.61 -1.56 -22.21
N ASP A 188 -15.90 -2.52 -22.81
CA ASP A 188 -14.76 -3.19 -22.18
C ASP A 188 -13.62 -2.21 -21.87
N ASN A 189 -13.42 -1.22 -22.74
CA ASN A 189 -12.35 -0.24 -22.57
C ASN A 189 -12.67 0.77 -21.47
N ILE A 190 -13.93 1.17 -21.32
CA ILE A 190 -14.37 2.06 -20.23
C ILE A 190 -14.26 1.34 -18.89
N GLY A 191 -14.74 0.09 -18.80
CA GLY A 191 -14.62 -0.71 -17.58
C GLY A 191 -13.17 -0.92 -17.14
N ARG A 192 -12.27 -1.21 -18.10
CA ARG A 192 -10.83 -1.32 -17.85
C ARG A 192 -10.24 0.01 -17.35
N LEU A 193 -10.58 1.14 -17.98
CA LEU A 193 -10.07 2.45 -17.57
C LEU A 193 -10.54 2.83 -16.16
N VAL A 194 -11.81 2.61 -15.85
CA VAL A 194 -12.36 2.88 -14.50
C VAL A 194 -11.61 2.04 -13.46
N THR A 195 -11.36 0.77 -13.75
CA THR A 195 -10.59 -0.12 -12.86
C THR A 195 -9.16 0.39 -12.64
N ILE A 196 -8.48 0.88 -13.68
CA ILE A 196 -7.13 1.44 -13.55
C ILE A 196 -7.17 2.73 -12.71
N VAL A 197 -8.15 3.60 -12.95
CA VAL A 197 -8.31 4.84 -12.18
C VAL A 197 -8.64 4.56 -10.71
N SER A 198 -9.50 3.59 -10.40
CA SER A 198 -9.85 3.27 -9.01
C SER A 198 -8.76 2.44 -8.33
N THR A 199 -8.46 1.27 -8.88
CA THR A 199 -7.69 0.22 -8.20
C THR A 199 -6.18 0.44 -8.33
N ASP A 200 -5.68 0.68 -9.54
CA ASP A 200 -4.23 0.81 -9.76
C ASP A 200 -3.69 2.10 -9.13
N SER A 201 -4.49 3.18 -9.13
CA SER A 201 -4.10 4.44 -8.47
C SER A 201 -4.10 4.33 -6.95
N ASP A 202 -5.02 3.56 -6.36
CA ASP A 202 -5.03 3.25 -4.92
C ASP A 202 -3.83 2.39 -4.53
N GLU A 203 -3.48 1.39 -5.32
CA GLU A 203 -2.34 0.52 -5.06
C GLU A 203 -1.01 1.29 -5.11
N ILE A 204 -0.85 2.19 -6.09
CA ILE A 204 0.31 3.08 -6.15
C ILE A 204 0.36 4.04 -4.95
N GLN A 205 -0.77 4.63 -4.56
CA GLN A 205 -0.83 5.48 -3.37
C GLN A 205 -0.36 4.71 -2.13
N HIS A 206 -0.83 3.48 -1.96
CA HIS A 206 -0.45 2.63 -0.84
C HIS A 206 1.05 2.31 -0.85
N ALA A 207 1.61 1.92 -2.00
CA ALA A 207 3.03 1.64 -2.12
C ALA A 207 3.89 2.87 -1.80
N ILE A 208 3.57 4.05 -2.36
CA ILE A 208 4.30 5.29 -2.04
C ILE A 208 4.28 5.55 -0.53
N THR A 209 3.15 5.33 0.15
CA THR A 209 3.05 5.52 1.61
C THR A 209 4.01 4.60 2.37
N MET A 210 4.33 3.43 1.83
CA MET A 210 5.19 2.41 2.43
C MET A 210 6.62 2.39 1.88
N LEU A 211 6.97 3.31 0.98
CA LEU A 211 8.23 3.29 0.22
C LEU A 211 9.47 3.19 1.12
N HIS A 212 9.56 3.98 2.19
CA HIS A 212 10.75 3.95 3.05
C HIS A 212 10.82 2.70 3.93
N SER A 213 9.72 1.98 4.13
CA SER A 213 9.69 0.72 4.85
C SER A 213 10.54 -0.36 4.16
N LEU A 214 10.75 -0.27 2.83
CA LEU A 214 11.57 -1.23 2.07
C LEU A 214 13.01 -1.33 2.55
N TRP A 215 13.63 -0.21 2.93
CA TRP A 215 15.02 -0.19 3.39
C TRP A 215 15.12 -0.02 4.91
N SER A 216 14.15 0.66 5.54
CA SER A 216 14.09 0.88 6.98
C SER A 216 13.90 -0.42 7.75
N ILE A 217 12.99 -1.30 7.30
CA ILE A 217 12.75 -2.58 7.98
C ILE A 217 14.01 -3.49 7.95
N PRO A 218 14.68 -3.72 6.81
CA PRO A 218 15.94 -4.46 6.80
C PRO A 218 17.01 -3.83 7.70
N PHE A 219 17.12 -2.50 7.70
CA PHE A 219 18.05 -1.78 8.55
C PHE A 219 17.76 -2.03 10.05
N GLU A 220 16.49 -1.93 10.45
CA GLU A 220 16.03 -2.20 11.82
C GLU A 220 16.30 -3.65 12.24
N ILE A 221 16.07 -4.62 11.34
CA ILE A 221 16.37 -6.03 11.59
C ILE A 221 17.86 -6.24 11.81
N LEU A 222 18.70 -5.75 10.89
CA LEU A 222 20.16 -5.91 10.98
C LEU A 222 20.71 -5.29 12.26
N LEU A 223 20.24 -4.11 12.61
CA LEU A 223 20.69 -3.39 13.80
C LEU A 223 20.22 -4.08 15.08
N SER A 224 18.99 -4.55 15.13
CA SER A 224 18.47 -5.32 16.27
C SER A 224 19.24 -6.63 16.46
N LEU A 225 19.54 -7.37 15.38
CA LEU A 225 20.35 -8.58 15.43
C LEU A 225 21.78 -8.29 15.90
N TYR A 226 22.37 -7.17 15.47
CA TYR A 226 23.68 -6.74 15.95
C TYR A 226 23.68 -6.48 17.46
N LEU A 227 22.65 -5.79 17.98
CA LEU A 227 22.51 -5.53 19.42
C LEU A 227 22.27 -6.83 20.22
N LEU A 228 21.45 -7.74 19.71
CA LEU A 228 21.23 -9.06 20.30
C LEU A 228 22.52 -9.88 20.35
N ALA A 229 23.31 -9.89 19.27
CA ALA A 229 24.59 -10.58 19.22
C ALA A 229 25.58 -10.03 20.26
N ASN A 230 25.51 -8.74 20.58
CA ASN A 230 26.32 -8.14 21.63
C ASN A 230 25.88 -8.55 23.06
N GLU A 231 24.58 -8.82 23.28
CA GLU A 231 24.06 -9.19 24.60
C GLU A 231 24.18 -10.70 24.92
N ILE A 232 23.89 -11.57 23.95
CA ILE A 232 23.77 -13.02 24.17
C ILE A 232 24.61 -13.85 23.20
N GLN A 233 25.47 -13.21 22.39
CA GLN A 233 26.42 -13.86 21.50
C GLN A 233 25.75 -14.95 20.62
N TRP A 234 26.27 -16.18 20.64
CA TRP A 234 25.79 -17.31 19.85
C TRP A 234 24.41 -17.82 20.30
N ALA A 235 23.97 -17.51 21.52
CA ALA A 235 22.66 -17.95 22.01
C ALA A 235 21.48 -17.27 21.28
N MET A 236 21.73 -16.17 20.56
CA MET A 236 20.74 -15.54 19.68
C MET A 236 20.20 -16.50 18.61
N LEU A 237 21.00 -17.50 18.20
CA LEU A 237 20.59 -18.53 17.24
C LEU A 237 19.39 -19.34 17.72
N GLY A 238 19.25 -19.57 19.03
CA GLY A 238 18.08 -20.24 19.61
C GLY A 238 16.80 -19.43 19.40
N GLY A 239 16.86 -18.12 19.63
CA GLY A 239 15.76 -17.20 19.33
C GLY A 239 15.43 -17.13 17.84
N LEU A 240 16.44 -17.03 16.97
CA LEU A 240 16.27 -17.05 15.51
C LEU A 240 15.61 -18.34 15.01
N LEU A 241 15.99 -19.49 15.57
CA LEU A 241 15.37 -20.78 15.22
C LEU A 241 13.91 -20.83 15.65
N ALA A 242 13.59 -20.38 16.87
CA ALA A 242 12.22 -20.29 17.36
C ALA A 242 11.37 -19.34 16.50
N LEU A 243 11.95 -18.21 16.09
CA LEU A 243 11.33 -17.26 15.17
C LEU A 243 11.03 -17.91 13.81
N LEU A 244 12.00 -18.65 13.24
CA LEU A 244 11.81 -19.34 11.96
C LEU A 244 10.65 -20.34 12.04
N ILE A 245 10.60 -21.14 13.11
CA ILE A 245 9.50 -22.09 13.35
C ILE A 245 8.16 -21.35 13.46
N LEU A 246 8.10 -20.25 14.22
CA LEU A 246 6.89 -19.45 14.38
C LEU A 246 6.41 -18.87 13.04
N LEU A 247 7.33 -18.38 12.20
CA LEU A 247 7.02 -17.87 10.85
C LEU A 247 6.44 -18.98 9.95
N LEU A 248 6.99 -20.19 9.99
CA LEU A 248 6.47 -21.34 9.22
C LEU A 248 5.06 -21.75 9.68
N VAL A 249 4.80 -21.72 10.99
CA VAL A 249 3.46 -21.95 11.56
C VAL A 249 2.49 -20.87 11.08
N GLN A 250 2.86 -19.59 11.18
CA GLN A 250 2.02 -18.47 10.73
C GLN A 250 1.72 -18.53 9.23
N PHE A 251 2.71 -18.90 8.42
CA PHE A 251 2.52 -19.11 6.98
C PHE A 251 1.51 -20.23 6.71
N SER A 252 1.64 -21.36 7.42
CA SER A 252 0.71 -22.50 7.28
C SER A 252 -0.72 -22.12 7.67
N LEU A 253 -0.90 -21.38 8.77
CA LEU A 253 -2.20 -20.87 9.20
C LEU A 253 -2.80 -19.91 8.17
N SER A 254 -1.99 -18.99 7.63
CA SER A 254 -2.41 -18.06 6.59
C SER A 254 -2.86 -18.79 5.32
N TYR A 255 -2.14 -19.85 4.91
CA TYR A 255 -2.53 -20.68 3.78
C TYR A 255 -3.88 -21.38 4.03
N TRP A 256 -4.08 -21.96 5.22
CA TRP A 256 -5.34 -22.61 5.58
C TRP A 256 -6.50 -21.62 5.62
N GLN A 257 -6.27 -20.43 6.17
CA GLN A 257 -7.22 -19.33 6.20
C GLN A 257 -7.65 -18.95 4.77
N ALA A 258 -6.71 -18.83 3.83
CA ALA A 258 -7.01 -18.52 2.44
C ALA A 258 -7.88 -19.59 1.76
N GLN A 259 -7.59 -20.87 1.98
CA GLN A 259 -8.39 -21.98 1.43
C GLN A 259 -9.82 -22.00 2.00
N LEU A 260 -9.96 -21.83 3.32
CA LEU A 260 -11.27 -21.74 3.96
C LEU A 260 -12.06 -20.52 3.48
N ARG A 261 -11.38 -19.39 3.28
CA ARG A 261 -12.01 -18.15 2.78
C ARG A 261 -12.54 -18.33 1.36
N LYS A 262 -11.81 -19.04 0.49
CA LYS A 262 -12.29 -19.40 -0.86
C LYS A 262 -13.58 -20.22 -0.81
N GLN A 263 -13.67 -21.20 0.09
CA GLN A 263 -14.87 -22.03 0.27
C GLN A 263 -16.05 -21.23 0.85
N ALA A 264 -15.77 -20.35 1.81
CA ALA A 264 -16.77 -19.45 2.38
C ALA A 264 -17.36 -18.50 1.32
N LEU A 265 -16.50 -17.92 0.45
CA LEU A 265 -16.93 -17.06 -0.66
C LEU A 265 -17.86 -17.81 -1.64
N SER A 266 -17.50 -19.03 -2.05
CA SER A 266 -18.36 -19.84 -2.93
C SER A 266 -19.74 -20.13 -2.32
N CYS A 267 -19.81 -20.39 -1.01
CA CYS A 267 -21.08 -20.55 -0.30
C CYS A 267 -21.88 -19.24 -0.25
N ALA A 268 -21.20 -18.12 0.02
CA ALA A 268 -21.80 -16.80 0.05
C ALA A 268 -22.38 -16.40 -1.32
N ASP A 269 -21.67 -16.70 -2.41
CA ASP A 269 -22.13 -16.43 -3.78
C ASP A 269 -23.40 -17.22 -4.11
N SER A 270 -23.43 -18.51 -3.76
CA SER A 270 -24.61 -19.36 -3.94
C SER A 270 -25.82 -18.84 -3.15
N ARG A 271 -25.59 -18.38 -1.92
CA ARG A 271 -26.64 -17.76 -1.08
C ARG A 271 -27.12 -16.45 -1.68
N MET A 272 -26.20 -15.58 -2.13
CA MET A 272 -26.51 -14.29 -2.74
C MET A 272 -27.33 -14.47 -4.01
N TYR A 273 -26.93 -15.42 -4.86
CA TYR A 273 -27.64 -15.78 -6.08
C TYR A 273 -29.08 -16.21 -5.78
N LEU A 274 -29.28 -17.18 -4.88
CA LEU A 274 -30.62 -17.63 -4.52
C LEU A 274 -31.48 -16.51 -3.92
N THR A 275 -30.90 -15.69 -3.06
CA THR A 275 -31.60 -14.55 -2.44
C THR A 275 -32.05 -13.54 -3.50
N THR A 276 -31.19 -13.26 -4.48
CA THR A 276 -31.52 -12.36 -5.60
C THR A 276 -32.68 -12.92 -6.44
N GLN A 277 -32.68 -14.22 -6.73
CA GLN A 277 -33.78 -14.86 -7.46
C GLN A 277 -35.10 -14.83 -6.68
N ILE A 278 -35.06 -15.03 -5.36
CA ILE A 278 -36.24 -14.93 -4.49
C ILE A 278 -36.84 -13.52 -4.52
N ILE A 279 -36.00 -12.49 -4.43
CA ILE A 279 -36.45 -11.08 -4.46
C ILE A 279 -37.06 -10.74 -5.82
N ALA A 280 -36.40 -11.14 -6.92
CA ALA A 280 -36.93 -10.93 -8.27
C ALA A 280 -38.27 -11.66 -8.49
N GLY A 281 -38.44 -12.86 -7.92
CA GLY A 281 -39.63 -13.70 -8.04
C GLY A 281 -40.67 -13.56 -6.92
N MET A 282 -40.57 -12.53 -6.06
CA MET A 282 -41.30 -12.47 -4.78
C MET A 282 -42.82 -12.57 -4.93
N ARG A 283 -43.41 -11.94 -5.96
CA ARG A 283 -44.86 -11.99 -6.21
C ARG A 283 -45.36 -13.42 -6.44
N MET A 284 -44.63 -14.20 -7.25
CA MET A 284 -44.98 -15.59 -7.55
C MET A 284 -44.86 -16.47 -6.31
N LEU A 285 -43.78 -16.30 -5.54
CA LEU A 285 -43.54 -17.04 -4.30
C LEU A 285 -44.66 -16.84 -3.26
N LYS A 286 -45.16 -15.60 -3.13
CA LYS A 286 -46.30 -15.29 -2.25
C LYS A 286 -47.60 -15.91 -2.74
N LEU A 287 -47.89 -15.82 -4.04
CA LEU A 287 -49.09 -16.42 -4.63
C LEU A 287 -49.14 -17.95 -4.43
N GLN A 288 -47.97 -18.60 -4.38
CA GLN A 288 -47.85 -20.04 -4.15
C GLN A 288 -47.68 -20.44 -2.68
N GLY A 289 -47.55 -19.47 -1.74
CA GLY A 289 -47.33 -19.75 -0.32
C GLY A 289 -46.01 -20.50 -0.03
N LEU A 290 -44.98 -20.33 -0.86
CA LEU A 290 -43.72 -21.07 -0.78
C LEU A 290 -42.64 -20.34 0.05
N GLU A 291 -42.96 -19.26 0.77
CA GLU A 291 -41.94 -18.42 1.40
C GLU A 291 -41.12 -19.21 2.44
N LYS A 292 -41.79 -20.05 3.25
CA LYS A 292 -41.13 -20.88 4.26
C LYS A 292 -40.17 -21.91 3.65
N LEU A 293 -40.51 -22.48 2.49
CA LEU A 293 -39.66 -23.44 1.80
C LEU A 293 -38.36 -22.79 1.32
N TYR A 294 -38.46 -21.65 0.66
CA TYR A 294 -37.29 -20.92 0.17
C TYR A 294 -36.47 -20.28 1.29
N ALA A 295 -37.11 -19.81 2.36
CA ALA A 295 -36.42 -19.36 3.57
C ALA A 295 -35.56 -20.48 4.17
N THR A 296 -36.10 -21.70 4.26
CA THR A 296 -35.34 -22.88 4.73
C THR A 296 -34.16 -23.20 3.80
N LYS A 297 -34.32 -23.11 2.48
CA LYS A 297 -33.21 -23.31 1.53
C LYS A 297 -32.08 -22.29 1.72
N VAL A 298 -32.42 -21.02 1.93
CA VAL A 298 -31.43 -19.97 2.24
C VAL A 298 -30.74 -20.23 3.58
N ALA A 299 -31.49 -20.66 4.60
CA ALA A 299 -30.94 -21.01 5.91
C ALA A 299 -29.94 -22.19 5.83
N GLN A 300 -30.23 -23.21 5.01
CA GLN A 300 -29.30 -24.33 4.78
C GLN A 300 -27.99 -23.89 4.12
N LEU A 301 -28.05 -22.98 3.14
CA LEU A 301 -26.84 -22.39 2.54
C LEU A 301 -26.07 -21.56 3.57
N ARG A 302 -26.79 -20.81 4.41
CA ARG A 302 -26.18 -20.02 5.48
C ARG A 302 -25.48 -20.90 6.52
N GLU A 303 -26.03 -22.05 6.90
CA GLU A 303 -25.36 -22.94 7.85
C GLU A 303 -24.04 -23.48 7.28
N LYS A 304 -24.01 -23.85 5.99
CA LYS A 304 -22.76 -24.25 5.31
C LYS A 304 -21.72 -23.12 5.30
N GLU A 305 -22.14 -21.90 4.97
CA GLU A 305 -21.29 -20.71 5.03
C GLU A 305 -20.74 -20.49 6.46
N LEU A 306 -21.59 -20.60 7.47
CA LEU A 306 -21.22 -20.42 8.88
C LEU A 306 -20.21 -21.46 9.37
N GLN A 307 -20.26 -22.70 8.89
CA GLN A 307 -19.26 -23.71 9.23
C GLN A 307 -17.85 -23.29 8.78
N PHE A 308 -17.71 -22.73 7.58
CA PHE A 308 -16.42 -22.21 7.11
C PHE A 308 -16.01 -20.95 7.86
N LEU A 309 -16.95 -20.03 8.12
CA LEU A 309 -16.67 -18.81 8.90
C LEU A 309 -16.22 -19.12 10.33
N ARG A 310 -16.81 -20.11 11.00
CA ARG A 310 -16.37 -20.58 12.33
C ARG A 310 -14.93 -21.10 12.29
N LYS A 311 -14.57 -21.89 11.27
CA LYS A 311 -13.19 -22.38 11.08
C LYS A 311 -12.21 -21.24 10.83
N ILE A 312 -12.58 -20.25 9.99
CA ILE A 312 -11.76 -19.05 9.76
C ILE A 312 -11.56 -18.27 11.07
N ALA A 313 -12.61 -18.08 11.86
CA ALA A 313 -12.50 -17.40 13.15
C ALA A 313 -11.54 -18.12 14.11
N PHE A 314 -11.57 -19.46 14.14
CA PHE A 314 -10.63 -20.26 14.93
C PHE A 314 -9.18 -20.10 14.46
N VAL A 315 -8.93 -20.17 13.15
CA VAL A 315 -7.59 -19.95 12.57
C VAL A 315 -7.09 -18.53 12.84
N ASN A 316 -7.96 -17.52 12.76
CA ASN A 316 -7.63 -16.14 13.12
C ASN A 316 -7.26 -16.00 14.59
N ALA A 317 -7.99 -16.66 15.49
CA ALA A 317 -7.66 -16.65 16.93
C ALA A 317 -6.29 -17.26 17.19
N LEU A 318 -5.97 -18.40 16.54
CA LEU A 318 -4.66 -19.03 16.67
C LEU A 318 -3.53 -18.15 16.11
N SER A 319 -3.77 -17.50 14.96
CA SER A 319 -2.82 -16.58 14.34
C SER A 319 -2.58 -15.35 15.24
N ALA A 320 -3.63 -14.83 15.88
CA ALA A 320 -3.56 -13.72 16.82
C ALA A 320 -2.75 -14.07 18.07
N ILE A 321 -2.94 -15.28 18.63
CA ILE A 321 -2.13 -15.80 19.75
C ILE A 321 -0.66 -15.89 19.34
N GLY A 322 -0.38 -16.41 18.14
CA GLY A 322 0.99 -16.49 17.63
C GLY A 322 1.63 -15.11 17.42
N MET A 323 0.84 -14.10 17.02
CA MET A 323 1.35 -12.74 16.78
C MET A 323 1.59 -11.96 18.09
N SER A 324 0.71 -12.11 19.09
CA SER A 324 0.85 -11.42 20.37
C SER A 324 1.80 -12.12 21.34
N GLY A 325 1.81 -13.46 21.37
CA GLY A 325 2.63 -14.27 22.26
C GLY A 325 3.97 -14.71 21.66
N GLY A 326 4.08 -14.72 20.33
CA GLY A 326 5.29 -15.12 19.60
C GLY A 326 6.60 -14.49 20.10
N PRO A 327 6.66 -13.16 20.29
CA PRO A 327 7.87 -12.49 20.76
C PRO A 327 8.37 -13.00 22.12
N SER A 328 7.44 -13.28 23.05
CA SER A 328 7.75 -13.85 24.36
C SER A 328 8.32 -15.26 24.25
N PHE A 329 7.76 -16.10 23.37
CA PHE A 329 8.28 -17.45 23.12
C PHE A 329 9.69 -17.41 22.53
N ILE A 330 9.95 -16.49 21.59
CA ILE A 330 11.27 -16.27 20.98
C ILE A 330 12.27 -15.84 22.05
N GLY A 331 11.91 -14.87 22.89
CA GLY A 331 12.73 -14.42 24.01
C GLY A 331 13.06 -15.58 24.97
N LEU A 332 12.06 -16.33 25.41
CA LEU A 332 12.26 -17.50 26.28
C LEU A 332 13.19 -18.54 25.66
N ALA A 333 12.99 -18.90 24.39
CA ALA A 333 13.85 -19.87 23.70
C ALA A 333 15.31 -19.40 23.65
N SER A 334 15.53 -18.11 23.42
CA SER A 334 16.87 -17.52 23.39
C SER A 334 17.54 -17.48 24.77
N LEU A 335 16.78 -17.20 25.84
CA LEU A 335 17.30 -17.21 27.20
C LEU A 335 17.63 -18.63 27.69
N ILE A 336 16.80 -19.61 27.31
CA ILE A 336 17.09 -21.03 27.56
C ILE A 336 18.38 -21.42 26.82
N ALA A 337 18.51 -21.07 25.55
CA ALA A 337 19.74 -21.31 24.80
C ALA A 337 20.95 -20.66 25.46
N PHE A 338 20.83 -19.43 25.97
CA PHE A 338 21.90 -18.75 26.69
C PHE A 338 22.32 -19.51 27.95
N SER A 339 21.36 -19.97 28.75
CA SER A 339 21.63 -20.74 29.98
C SER A 339 22.30 -22.09 29.75
N VAL A 340 22.19 -22.66 28.54
CA VAL A 340 22.79 -23.95 28.19
C VAL A 340 24.15 -23.78 27.50
N LEU A 341 24.32 -22.74 26.70
CA LEU A 341 25.53 -22.54 25.87
C LEU A 341 26.59 -21.66 26.53
N SER A 342 26.20 -20.78 27.46
CA SER A 342 27.10 -19.79 28.05
C SER A 342 27.44 -20.16 29.49
N ASP A 343 28.72 -20.03 29.84
CA ASP A 343 29.20 -20.21 31.22
C ASP A 343 28.93 -18.97 32.09
N ASP A 344 28.62 -17.83 31.47
CA ASP A 344 28.34 -16.56 32.15
C ASP A 344 26.92 -16.54 32.76
N PRO A 345 26.74 -15.98 33.98
CA PRO A 345 25.43 -15.88 34.60
C PRO A 345 24.52 -14.92 33.82
N LEU A 346 23.28 -15.35 33.55
CA LEU A 346 22.27 -14.51 32.91
C LEU A 346 21.88 -13.36 33.84
N THR A 347 22.32 -12.14 33.51
CA THR A 347 21.93 -10.94 34.24
C THR A 347 20.49 -10.53 33.91
N VAL A 348 19.79 -9.98 34.90
CA VAL A 348 18.41 -9.45 34.73
C VAL A 348 18.38 -8.41 33.61
N SER A 349 19.39 -7.54 33.55
CA SER A 349 19.52 -6.53 32.50
C SER A 349 19.64 -7.14 31.10
N ALA A 350 20.47 -8.17 30.91
CA ALA A 350 20.60 -8.84 29.62
C ALA A 350 19.28 -9.53 29.21
N ALA A 351 18.61 -10.23 30.14
CA ALA A 351 17.36 -10.90 29.87
C ALA A 351 16.25 -9.94 29.40
N PHE A 352 16.03 -8.84 30.12
CA PHE A 352 15.03 -7.83 29.74
C PHE A 352 15.39 -7.11 28.43
N THR A 353 16.67 -6.85 28.19
CA THR A 353 17.14 -6.22 26.95
C THR A 353 16.86 -7.13 25.76
N CYS A 354 17.18 -8.42 25.85
CA CYS A 354 16.90 -9.40 24.79
C CYS A 354 15.40 -9.55 24.52
N ILE A 355 14.57 -9.68 25.56
CA ILE A 355 13.10 -9.76 25.40
C ILE A 355 12.59 -8.52 24.65
N THR A 356 13.07 -7.33 25.03
CA THR A 356 12.65 -6.07 24.39
C THR A 356 13.10 -6.01 22.93
N LEU A 357 14.33 -6.44 22.61
CA LEU A 357 14.85 -6.50 21.24
C LEU A 357 14.09 -7.51 20.36
N PHE A 358 13.73 -8.69 20.90
CA PHE A 358 12.89 -9.66 20.17
C PHE A 358 11.46 -9.16 19.94
N ASN A 359 10.88 -8.44 20.91
CA ASN A 359 9.60 -7.75 20.75
C ASN A 359 9.66 -6.71 19.63
N ALA A 360 10.73 -5.92 19.59
CA ALA A 360 10.95 -4.94 18.54
C ALA A 360 11.10 -5.59 17.15
N LEU A 361 11.77 -6.74 17.03
CA LEU A 361 11.98 -7.46 15.77
C LEU A 361 10.71 -8.08 15.17
N SER A 362 9.73 -8.43 16.00
CA SER A 362 8.59 -9.23 15.57
C SER A 362 7.65 -8.48 14.61
N PHE A 363 7.46 -7.17 14.83
CA PHE A 363 6.63 -6.35 13.94
C PHE A 363 7.29 -6.16 12.56
N PRO A 364 8.55 -5.71 12.44
CA PRO A 364 9.26 -5.59 11.17
C PRO A 364 9.28 -6.90 10.36
N LEU A 365 9.55 -8.03 11.01
CA LEU A 365 9.59 -9.34 10.35
C LEU A 365 8.25 -9.78 9.78
N SER A 366 7.14 -9.53 10.49
CA SER A 366 5.79 -9.85 10.01
C SER A 366 5.28 -8.86 8.95
N HIS A 367 5.71 -7.60 9.03
CA HIS A 367 5.28 -6.53 8.14
C HIS A 367 6.06 -6.49 6.81
N PHE A 368 7.33 -6.92 6.80
CA PHE A 368 8.19 -6.83 5.62
C PHE A 368 7.61 -7.51 4.36
N PRO A 369 7.07 -8.74 4.41
CA PRO A 369 6.50 -9.38 3.22
C PRO A 369 5.35 -8.57 2.62
N MET A 370 4.51 -7.93 3.47
CA MET A 370 3.41 -7.10 3.03
C MET A 370 3.92 -5.86 2.25
N VAL A 371 4.99 -5.22 2.73
CA VAL A 371 5.62 -4.10 2.05
C VAL A 371 6.16 -4.53 0.68
N VAL A 372 6.86 -5.67 0.61
CA VAL A 372 7.39 -6.20 -0.66
C VAL A 372 6.27 -6.48 -1.66
N VAL A 373 5.17 -7.10 -1.22
CA VAL A 373 4.02 -7.38 -2.09
C VAL A 373 3.37 -6.09 -2.60
N ALA A 374 3.20 -5.08 -1.73
CA ALA A 374 2.62 -3.79 -2.13
C ALA A 374 3.47 -3.09 -3.21
N GLU A 375 4.80 -3.14 -3.08
CA GLU A 375 5.73 -2.50 -4.02
C GLU A 375 5.79 -3.26 -5.36
N LEU A 376 5.75 -4.59 -5.34
CA LEU A 376 5.61 -5.40 -6.55
C LEU A 376 4.27 -5.17 -7.24
N GLY A 377 3.18 -5.07 -6.47
CA GLY A 377 1.85 -4.75 -6.98
C GLY A 377 1.81 -3.37 -7.66
N ALA A 378 2.42 -2.37 -7.04
CA ALA A 378 2.54 -1.03 -7.62
C ALA A 378 3.35 -1.01 -8.92
N CYS A 379 4.41 -1.82 -9.05
CA CYS A 379 5.14 -1.96 -10.32
C CYS A 379 4.24 -2.48 -11.45
N VAL A 380 3.36 -3.45 -11.16
CA VAL A 380 2.42 -4.01 -12.14
C VAL A 380 1.31 -3.00 -12.47
N SER A 381 0.74 -2.34 -11.46
CA SER A 381 -0.27 -1.30 -11.61
C SER A 381 0.28 -0.11 -12.42
N PHE A 382 1.54 0.26 -12.20
CA PHE A 382 2.21 1.27 -13.01
C PHE A 382 2.36 0.87 -14.47
N SER A 383 2.68 -0.39 -14.76
CA SER A 383 2.72 -0.90 -16.13
C SER A 383 1.39 -0.74 -16.84
N ARG A 384 0.28 -1.07 -16.18
CA ARG A 384 -1.07 -0.95 -16.78
C ARG A 384 -1.42 0.50 -17.10
N ILE A 385 -1.06 1.43 -16.20
CA ILE A 385 -1.22 2.88 -16.43
C ILE A 385 -0.37 3.31 -17.62
N PHE A 386 0.88 2.87 -17.69
CA PHE A 386 1.79 3.20 -18.78
C PHE A 386 1.25 2.72 -20.14
N ASP A 387 0.67 1.52 -20.22
CA ASP A 387 0.09 1.00 -21.46
C ASP A 387 -1.05 1.89 -21.97
N VAL A 388 -1.92 2.38 -21.06
CA VAL A 388 -3.00 3.31 -21.41
C VAL A 388 -2.43 4.64 -21.90
N LEU A 389 -1.44 5.19 -21.19
CA LEU A 389 -0.80 6.45 -21.56
C LEU A 389 -0.04 6.35 -22.89
N SER A 390 0.50 5.19 -23.23
CA SER A 390 1.25 4.95 -24.47
C SER A 390 0.37 4.62 -25.67
N THR A 391 -0.93 4.42 -25.48
CA THR A 391 -1.85 4.08 -26.57
C THR A 391 -1.93 5.25 -27.57
N LYS A 392 -2.04 4.94 -28.88
CA LYS A 392 -2.20 5.93 -29.94
C LYS A 392 -3.41 6.84 -29.66
N THR A 393 -3.18 8.15 -29.78
CA THR A 393 -4.23 9.15 -29.66
C THR A 393 -4.71 9.60 -31.03
N LEU A 394 -5.95 10.10 -31.06
CA LEU A 394 -6.46 10.80 -32.22
C LEU A 394 -5.53 11.97 -32.56
N PRO A 395 -5.16 12.14 -33.84
CA PRO A 395 -4.36 13.28 -34.25
C PRO A 395 -5.11 14.57 -33.92
N LYS A 396 -4.40 15.58 -33.39
CA LYS A 396 -4.99 16.90 -33.18
C LYS A 396 -5.39 17.45 -34.55
N LEU A 397 -6.68 17.76 -34.70
CA LEU A 397 -7.18 18.33 -35.94
C LEU A 397 -6.60 19.75 -36.10
N HIS A 398 -5.67 19.93 -37.02
CA HIS A 398 -5.17 21.26 -37.37
C HIS A 398 -6.18 21.94 -38.28
N LEU A 399 -7.11 22.71 -37.68
CA LEU A 399 -7.94 23.64 -38.43
C LEU A 399 -7.02 24.77 -38.93
N GLY A 400 -6.66 24.75 -40.22
CA GLY A 400 -5.98 25.88 -40.85
C GLY A 400 -6.82 27.15 -40.77
N SER A 401 -6.21 28.34 -40.81
CA SER A 401 -6.95 29.60 -40.72
C SER A 401 -7.92 29.72 -41.90
N THR A 402 -9.20 29.52 -41.65
CA THR A 402 -10.22 29.47 -42.69
C THR A 402 -10.80 30.86 -42.94
N ASN A 403 -10.36 31.51 -44.04
CA ASN A 403 -11.21 32.39 -44.84
C ASN A 403 -12.18 31.57 -45.71
N ALA A 404 -12.62 30.40 -45.25
CA ALA A 404 -13.41 29.46 -46.02
C ALA A 404 -14.89 29.64 -45.71
N THR A 405 -15.66 30.00 -46.74
CA THR A 405 -17.11 30.12 -46.72
C THR A 405 -17.76 28.74 -46.60
N GLY A 406 -18.00 28.29 -45.36
CA GLY A 406 -19.09 27.38 -44.96
C GLY A 406 -19.15 25.94 -45.46
N ALA A 407 -18.37 25.51 -46.45
CA ALA A 407 -18.47 24.15 -47.02
C ALA A 407 -17.30 23.24 -46.61
N MET A 408 -17.64 22.05 -46.09
CA MET A 408 -16.69 20.96 -45.86
C MET A 408 -16.40 20.24 -47.19
N ILE A 409 -15.15 20.16 -47.61
CA ILE A 409 -14.73 19.45 -48.83
C ILE A 409 -13.87 18.25 -48.41
N MET A 410 -14.33 17.04 -48.75
CA MET A 410 -13.59 15.79 -48.54
C MET A 410 -13.08 15.27 -49.89
N LEU A 411 -11.77 15.15 -50.05
CA LEU A 411 -11.13 14.64 -51.27
C LEU A 411 -10.42 13.31 -50.97
N ARG A 412 -10.91 12.20 -51.55
CA ARG A 412 -10.27 10.87 -51.51
C ARG A 412 -9.85 10.41 -50.11
N GLY A 413 -10.80 10.36 -49.16
CA GLY A 413 -10.53 9.84 -47.83
C GLY A 413 -11.02 8.40 -47.68
N ASP A 414 -10.10 7.49 -47.39
CA ASP A 414 -10.38 6.10 -47.03
C ASP A 414 -10.31 5.96 -45.50
N PHE A 415 -11.33 5.37 -44.89
CA PHE A 415 -11.43 5.21 -43.44
C PHE A 415 -11.77 3.78 -43.07
N TYR A 416 -11.09 3.25 -42.05
CA TYR A 416 -11.30 1.91 -41.53
C TYR A 416 -11.49 1.96 -40.02
N TRP A 417 -12.45 1.19 -39.50
CA TRP A 417 -12.69 1.08 -38.06
C TRP A 417 -11.59 0.33 -37.33
N ASN A 418 -11.03 -0.69 -38.00
CA ASN A 418 -9.87 -1.44 -37.55
C ASN A 418 -8.76 -1.21 -38.57
N SER A 419 -7.61 -0.70 -38.14
CA SER A 419 -6.44 -0.61 -39.01
C SER A 419 -6.09 -2.04 -39.45
N PRO A 420 -5.97 -2.33 -40.76
CA PRO A 420 -5.48 -3.64 -41.21
C PRO A 420 -4.10 -3.83 -40.58
N THR A 421 -3.93 -4.91 -39.83
CA THR A 421 -2.67 -5.28 -39.21
C THR A 421 -1.67 -5.65 -40.30
N GLU A 422 -0.42 -5.19 -40.21
CA GLU A 422 0.70 -5.55 -41.11
C GLU A 422 0.97 -7.07 -41.21
N HIS A 423 0.24 -7.91 -40.48
CA HIS A 423 0.30 -9.38 -40.56
C HIS A 423 -0.67 -10.02 -41.55
N ASP A 424 -1.51 -9.26 -42.24
CA ASP A 424 -2.39 -9.81 -43.30
C ASP A 424 -1.75 -9.77 -44.71
N HIS A 425 -0.46 -9.43 -44.82
CA HIS A 425 0.24 -9.37 -46.11
C HIS A 425 0.74 -10.72 -46.65
N ASP A 426 0.60 -11.82 -45.91
CA ASP A 426 1.00 -13.16 -46.37
C ASP A 426 -0.16 -14.01 -46.96
N VAL A 427 -1.32 -13.42 -47.24
CA VAL A 427 -2.34 -14.05 -48.09
C VAL A 427 -2.32 -13.42 -49.48
N SER A 428 -1.22 -13.67 -50.20
CA SER A 428 -1.15 -13.45 -51.64
C SER A 428 -1.78 -14.64 -52.37
N GLU A 429 -3.10 -14.66 -52.48
CA GLU A 429 -3.87 -15.38 -53.52
C GLU A 429 -5.36 -15.17 -53.24
N ASP A 430 -5.91 -14.06 -53.74
CA ASP A 430 -7.31 -13.94 -54.21
C ASP A 430 -7.54 -12.49 -54.69
N ASN A 431 -6.95 -12.18 -55.84
CA ASN A 431 -6.95 -10.85 -56.44
C ASN A 431 -8.18 -10.57 -57.32
N GLU A 432 -9.28 -11.30 -57.16
CA GLU A 432 -10.49 -11.11 -58.00
C GLU A 432 -11.66 -10.39 -57.30
N LEU A 433 -11.72 -10.32 -55.97
CA LEU A 433 -12.89 -9.77 -55.26
C LEU A 433 -12.84 -8.26 -54.98
N VAL A 434 -11.73 -7.57 -55.27
CA VAL A 434 -11.57 -6.13 -54.97
C VAL A 434 -12.01 -5.22 -56.13
N SER A 435 -12.39 -5.77 -57.28
CA SER A 435 -12.86 -4.97 -58.42
C SER A 435 -14.35 -4.60 -58.39
N ASP A 436 -15.18 -5.33 -57.63
CA ASP A 436 -16.64 -5.20 -57.70
C ASP A 436 -17.30 -4.23 -56.70
N VAL A 437 -16.54 -3.63 -55.78
CA VAL A 437 -17.10 -2.67 -54.81
C VAL A 437 -17.00 -1.21 -55.29
N LYS A 438 -16.38 -0.94 -56.44
CA LYS A 438 -16.20 0.43 -56.97
C LYS A 438 -17.46 1.11 -57.51
N ASN A 439 -18.62 0.44 -57.59
CA ASN A 439 -19.80 0.96 -58.30
C ASN A 439 -21.15 0.89 -57.56
N SER A 440 -21.19 0.73 -56.25
CA SER A 440 -22.43 0.96 -55.49
C SER A 440 -22.22 2.06 -54.46
N TRP A 441 -23.29 2.70 -54.00
CA TRP A 441 -23.31 3.87 -53.11
C TRP A 441 -23.19 5.24 -53.81
N PHE A 442 -23.99 5.44 -54.86
CA PHE A 442 -24.75 6.68 -54.99
C PHE A 442 -26.16 6.43 -54.43
N LEU A 443 -26.52 7.07 -53.33
CA LEU A 443 -27.91 7.17 -52.88
C LEU A 443 -28.31 8.64 -52.82
N ARG A 444 -29.47 8.89 -53.43
CA ARG A 444 -30.29 10.11 -53.42
C ARG A 444 -30.77 10.47 -52.02
#